data_AF-A0A3M2LAS8-F1
#
_entry.id   AF-A0A3M2LAS8-F1
#
_cell.length_a   1.000
_cell.length_b   1.000
_cell.length_c   1.000
_cell.angle_alpha   90.00
_cell.angle_beta   90.00
_cell.angle_gamma   90.00
#
_symmetry.space_group_name_H-M   'P 1'
#
loop_
_entity.id
_entity.type
_entity.pdbx_description
1 polymer ?
#
loop_
_entity_poly.entity_id
_entity_poly.type
_entity_poly.pdbx_seq_one_letter_code
_entity_poly.pdbx_strand_id
1 'polypeptide(L)'
;MPAGTAAGLHVHNGPVVGNIISGRVAYQIEGEPVQILGPGDVFYEPQDARIARFDALDADVEFLGYFPLTAGQEPALEFPAQ
;
A
#
# COMPACT_ATOMS: atom_id res chain seq x y z
N MET A 1 -6.05 -6.39 -7.18
CA MET A 1 -5.40 -7.32 -6.24
C MET A 1 -6.42 -8.38 -5.84
N PRO A 2 -6.18 -9.69 -6.09
CA PRO A 2 -7.12 -10.75 -5.74
C PRO A 2 -7.39 -10.84 -4.24
N ALA A 3 -8.58 -11.29 -3.85
CA ALA A 3 -8.97 -11.55 -2.46
C ALA A 3 -7.93 -12.40 -1.72
N GLY A 4 -7.65 -12.06 -0.46
CA GLY A 4 -6.68 -12.78 0.39
C GLY A 4 -5.20 -12.59 0.03
N THR A 5 -4.87 -11.78 -0.99
CA THR A 5 -3.47 -11.46 -1.30
C THR A 5 -2.87 -10.63 -0.17
N ALA A 6 -1.78 -11.13 0.42
CA ALA A 6 -0.94 -10.34 1.30
C ALA A 6 0.13 -9.62 0.47
N ALA A 7 0.24 -8.30 0.59
CA ALA A 7 1.30 -7.54 -0.10
C ALA A 7 2.69 -7.86 0.48
N GLY A 8 2.74 -8.30 1.74
CA GLY A 8 3.97 -8.51 2.48
C GLY A 8 4.62 -7.20 2.92
N LEU A 9 5.64 -7.31 3.77
CA LEU A 9 6.42 -6.17 4.22
C LEU A 9 7.18 -5.56 3.02
N HIS A 10 6.99 -4.28 2.76
CA HIS A 10 7.68 -3.59 1.67
C HIS A 10 7.98 -2.12 1.96
N VAL A 11 8.84 -1.55 1.11
CA VAL A 11 9.23 -0.14 1.12
C VAL A 11 9.23 0.38 -0.32
N HIS A 12 8.72 1.59 -0.53
CA HIS A 12 8.76 2.29 -1.81
C HIS A 12 9.97 3.23 -1.89
N ASN A 13 10.51 3.40 -3.10
CA ASN A 13 11.62 4.34 -3.38
C ASN A 13 11.20 5.83 -3.42
N GLY A 14 10.04 6.15 -2.87
CA GLY A 14 9.38 7.45 -2.88
C GLY A 14 8.07 7.35 -2.09
N PRO A 15 7.39 8.48 -1.82
CA PRO A 15 6.07 8.44 -1.21
C PRO A 15 5.03 7.80 -2.14
N VAL A 16 3.99 7.19 -1.58
CA VAL A 16 2.81 6.75 -2.32
C VAL A 16 1.57 7.39 -1.72
N VAL A 17 0.72 7.96 -2.56
CA VAL A 17 -0.64 8.37 -2.19
C VAL A 17 -1.58 7.48 -2.97
N GLY A 18 -2.65 7.00 -2.35
CA GLY A 18 -3.61 6.20 -3.08
C GLY A 18 -5.01 6.27 -2.51
N ASN A 19 -5.94 5.64 -3.23
CA ASN A 19 -7.32 5.51 -2.79
C ASN A 19 -7.91 4.18 -3.25
N ILE A 20 -8.83 3.64 -2.46
CA ILE A 20 -9.53 2.40 -2.78
C ILE A 20 -10.70 2.71 -3.71
N ILE A 21 -10.80 1.95 -4.81
CA ILE A 21 -11.89 2.03 -5.78
C ILE A 21 -12.96 0.98 -5.45
N SER A 22 -12.54 -0.25 -5.17
CA SER A 22 -13.41 -1.36 -4.77
C SER A 22 -12.69 -2.34 -3.86
N GLY A 23 -13.45 -3.15 -3.12
CA GLY A 23 -12.91 -4.11 -2.14
C GLY A 23 -12.43 -3.43 -0.85
N ARG A 24 -11.68 -4.18 -0.03
CA ARG A 24 -11.12 -3.69 1.25
C ARG A 24 -9.72 -4.23 1.49
N VAL A 25 -8.89 -3.43 2.13
CA VAL A 25 -7.54 -3.83 2.55
C VAL A 25 -7.32 -3.64 4.04
N ALA A 26 -6.52 -4.51 4.65
CA ALA A 26 -5.83 -4.22 5.90
C ALA A 26 -4.53 -3.47 5.57
N TYR A 27 -4.46 -2.21 5.99
CA TYR A 27 -3.32 -1.33 5.80
C TYR A 27 -2.58 -1.11 7.12
N GLN A 28 -1.25 -1.17 7.10
CA GLN A 28 -0.44 -0.94 8.28
C GLN A 28 0.95 -0.43 7.92
N ILE A 29 1.32 0.74 8.44
CA ILE A 29 2.71 1.14 8.58
C ILE A 29 3.29 0.40 9.80
N GLU A 30 4.48 -0.16 9.68
CA GLU A 30 5.12 -0.92 10.76
C GLU A 30 5.17 -0.10 12.06
N GLY A 31 4.71 -0.70 13.16
CA GLY A 31 4.60 -0.05 14.47
C GLY A 31 3.29 0.70 14.72
N GLU A 32 2.50 0.98 13.69
CA GLU A 32 1.21 1.66 13.80
C GLU A 32 0.03 0.66 13.90
N PRO A 33 -1.15 1.11 14.38
CA PRO A 33 -2.36 0.28 14.35
C PRO A 33 -2.78 -0.09 12.92
N VAL A 34 -3.32 -1.31 12.76
CA VAL A 34 -3.94 -1.73 11.50
C VAL A 34 -5.20 -0.90 11.23
N GLN A 35 -5.31 -0.38 10.02
CA GLN A 35 -6.49 0.32 9.50
C GLN A 35 -7.17 -0.55 8.44
N ILE A 36 -8.49 -0.60 8.44
CA ILE A 36 -9.26 -1.23 7.36
C ILE A 36 -9.72 -0.13 6.43
N LEU A 37 -9.27 -0.17 5.18
CA LEU A 37 -9.63 0.82 4.17
C LEU A 37 -10.61 0.20 3.18
N GLY A 38 -11.67 0.93 2.85
CA GLY A 38 -12.69 0.55 1.87
C GLY A 38 -12.89 1.63 0.80
N PRO A 39 -13.87 1.45 -0.11
CA PRO A 39 -14.04 2.33 -1.26
C PRO A 39 -14.20 3.81 -0.88
N GLY A 40 -13.39 4.67 -1.50
CA GLY A 40 -13.32 6.10 -1.21
C GLY A 40 -12.32 6.49 -0.14
N ASP A 41 -11.83 5.56 0.69
CA ASP A 41 -10.76 5.83 1.63
C ASP A 41 -9.43 6.07 0.91
N VAL A 42 -8.65 6.99 1.46
CA VAL A 42 -7.31 7.34 0.98
C VAL A 42 -6.25 6.77 1.91
N PHE A 43 -5.06 6.51 1.37
CA PHE A 43 -3.89 6.12 2.14
C PHE A 43 -2.67 6.93 1.70
N TYR A 44 -1.74 7.08 2.63
CA TYR A 44 -0.46 7.73 2.41
C TYR A 44 0.64 6.88 3.02
N GLU A 45 1.56 6.45 2.16
CA GLU A 45 2.77 5.73 2.53
C GLU A 45 3.93 6.71 2.40
N PRO A 46 4.50 7.20 3.52
CA PRO A 46 5.64 8.09 3.48
C PRO A 46 6.84 7.43 2.79
N GLN A 47 7.71 8.24 2.19
CA GLN A 47 8.99 7.74 1.69
C GLN A 47 9.75 7.01 2.81
N ASP A 48 10.38 5.88 2.46
CA ASP A 48 11.17 5.03 3.37
C ASP A 48 10.35 4.40 4.52
N ALA A 49 9.02 4.57 4.54
CA ALA A 49 8.17 3.88 5.49
C ALA A 49 8.09 2.38 5.16
N ARG A 50 8.17 1.56 6.20
CA ARG A 50 7.93 0.11 6.12
C ARG A 50 6.44 -0.14 6.17
N ILE A 51 5.88 -0.54 5.04
CA ILE A 51 4.48 -0.93 4.94
C ILE A 51 4.39 -2.40 5.31
N ALA A 52 3.93 -2.66 6.52
CA ALA A 52 3.80 -4.01 7.06
C ALA A 52 2.63 -4.75 6.42
N ARG A 53 1.56 -4.04 6.04
CA ARG A 53 0.38 -4.63 5.40
C ARG A 53 -0.23 -3.72 4.35
N PHE A 54 -0.64 -4.34 3.26
CA PHE A 54 -1.61 -3.82 2.29
C PHE A 54 -2.36 -5.02 1.74
N ASP A 55 -3.08 -5.72 2.63
CA ASP A 55 -3.57 -7.07 2.35
C ASP A 55 -5.02 -7.02 1.90
N ALA A 56 -5.33 -7.61 0.73
CA ALA A 56 -6.72 -7.82 0.30
C ALA A 56 -7.45 -8.71 1.30
N LEU A 57 -8.66 -8.31 1.69
CA LEU A 57 -9.49 -9.08 2.62
C LEU A 57 -10.36 -10.10 1.88
N ASP A 58 -11.67 -9.95 1.96
CA ASP A 58 -12.70 -10.91 1.56
C ASP A 58 -13.14 -10.80 0.10
N ALA A 59 -12.68 -9.78 -0.63
CA ALA A 59 -13.00 -9.55 -2.03
C ALA A 59 -11.78 -9.03 -2.79
N ASP A 60 -11.84 -9.14 -4.11
CA ASP A 60 -10.87 -8.49 -4.99
C ASP A 60 -10.87 -6.98 -4.75
N VAL A 61 -9.68 -6.39 -4.73
CA VAL A 61 -9.45 -4.97 -4.47
C VAL A 61 -8.96 -4.29 -5.72
N GLU A 62 -9.57 -3.16 -6.06
CA GLU A 62 -9.03 -2.19 -7.01
C GLU A 62 -8.68 -0.91 -6.24
N PHE A 63 -7.49 -0.37 -6.51
CA PHE A 63 -7.02 0.88 -5.91
C PHE A 63 -6.16 1.64 -6.93
N LEU A 64 -6.07 2.95 -6.77
CA LEU A 64 -5.13 3.78 -7.51
C LEU A 64 -3.95 4.10 -6.60
N GLY A 65 -2.74 3.94 -7.12
CA GLY A 65 -1.49 4.37 -6.49
C GLY A 65 -0.84 5.47 -7.33
N TYR A 66 -0.59 6.61 -6.72
CA TYR A 66 0.12 7.74 -7.29
C TYR A 66 1.52 7.77 -6.68
N PHE A 67 2.55 7.79 -7.54
CA PHE A 67 3.96 7.77 -7.16
C PHE A 67 4.59 9.12 -7.56
N PRO A 68 4.68 10.11 -6.64
CA PRO A 68 5.34 11.38 -6.90
C PRO A 68 6.85 11.17 -6.90
N LEU A 69 7.40 10.80 -8.06
CA LEU A 69 8.82 10.50 -8.24
C LEU A 69 9.60 11.69 -8.80
N THR A 70 10.91 11.65 -8.64
CA THR A 70 11.82 12.61 -9.30
C THR A 70 11.88 12.33 -10.81
N ALA A 71 12.15 13.35 -11.61
CA ALA A 71 12.30 13.18 -13.06
C ALA A 71 13.35 12.11 -13.41
N GLY A 72 12.94 11.13 -14.22
CA GLY A 72 13.78 10.00 -14.64
C GLY A 72 13.86 8.84 -13.65
N GLN A 73 13.11 8.88 -12.54
CA GLN A 73 13.00 7.78 -11.59
C GLN A 73 11.78 6.90 -11.91
N GLU A 74 11.99 5.59 -11.95
CA GLU A 74 10.92 4.59 -12.07
C GLU A 74 10.41 4.18 -10.68
N PRO A 75 9.11 3.83 -10.53
CA PRO A 75 8.58 3.33 -9.27
C PRO A 75 9.21 1.97 -8.95
N ALA A 76 9.68 1.83 -7.72
CA ALA A 76 10.24 0.58 -7.22
C ALA A 76 9.65 0.21 -5.87
N LEU A 77 9.73 -1.09 -5.58
CA LEU A 77 9.29 -1.69 -4.34
C LEU A 77 10.36 -2.69 -3.90
N GLU A 78 10.83 -2.55 -2.66
CA GLU A 78 11.78 -3.46 -2.03
C GLU A 78 11.09 -4.28 -0.96
N PHE A 79 11.43 -5.58 -0.88
CA PHE A 79 10.95 -6.50 0.14
C PHE A 79 12.09 -6.81 1.12
N PRO A 80 12.25 -6.02 2.20
CA PRO A 80 13.34 -6.23 3.15
C PRO A 80 13.15 -7.55 3.90
N ALA A 81 14.26 -8.06 4.46
CA ALA A 81 14.16 -9.08 5.50
C ALA A 81 13.34 -8.53 6.68
N GLN A 82 12.63 -9.44 7.37
CA GLN A 82 11.79 -9.12 8.53
C GLN A 82 12.57 -8.35 9.59
#